data_AF-A0AAD6ACY4-F1
#
_entry.id   AF-A0AAD6ACY4-F1
#
_cell.length_a   1.000
_cell.length_b   1.000
_cell.length_c   1.000
_cell.angle_alpha   90.00
_cell.angle_beta   90.00
_cell.angle_gamma   90.00
#
_symmetry.space_group_name_H-M   'P 1'
#
loop_
_entity.id
_entity.type
_entity.pdbx_description
1 polymer ?
#
loop_
_entity_poly.entity_id
_entity_poly.type
_entity_poly.pdbx_seq_one_letter_code
_entity_poly.pdbx_strand_id
1 'polypeptide(L)'
;MCSGRGSCVCGRCQCSEPGAFGDTCEKCPTCPDACGTKRECIECRLFNSGRLADNQTCQRLCKDEIITMETLDTEDPGAVLCLYKTENDCVMKFTYSEHASGLSILTALKEPECGSRARFEMASNPLYKQPVTTHFVETDFNMYRKSYNGSVH
;
A
#
# COMPACT_ATOMS: atom_id res chain seq x y z
N MET A 1 6.52 -21.85 18.74
CA MET A 1 6.37 -23.30 18.44
C MET A 1 5.52 -23.42 17.19
N CYS A 2 5.94 -24.21 16.18
CA CYS A 2 5.27 -24.36 14.86
C CYS A 2 4.81 -23.04 14.19
N SER A 3 5.62 -21.99 14.34
CA SER A 3 5.35 -20.64 13.83
C SER A 3 3.96 -20.07 14.17
N GLY A 4 3.26 -20.61 15.17
CA GLY A 4 1.89 -20.25 15.51
C GLY A 4 0.82 -20.77 14.54
N ARG A 5 1.20 -21.52 13.50
CA ARG A 5 0.32 -21.97 12.39
C ARG A 5 -0.06 -23.46 12.45
N GLY A 6 0.22 -24.12 13.57
CA GLY A 6 0.02 -25.55 13.71
C GLY A 6 0.25 -26.06 15.13
N SER A 7 0.07 -27.37 15.30
CA SER A 7 0.26 -28.06 16.57
C SER A 7 1.53 -28.93 16.54
N CYS A 8 2.29 -28.94 17.64
CA CYS A 8 3.44 -29.82 17.79
C CYS A 8 2.98 -31.20 18.29
N VAL A 9 3.19 -32.24 17.49
CA VAL A 9 2.84 -33.63 17.82
C VAL A 9 4.10 -34.48 17.69
N CYS A 10 4.55 -35.06 18.81
CA CYS A 10 5.74 -35.92 18.85
C CYS A 10 7.01 -35.27 18.27
N GLY A 11 7.19 -33.96 18.47
CA GLY A 11 8.35 -33.21 17.99
C GLY A 11 8.30 -32.80 16.51
N ARG A 12 7.17 -33.01 15.82
CA ARG A 12 6.92 -32.51 14.46
C ARG A 12 5.73 -31.57 14.43
N CYS A 13 5.75 -30.61 13.53
CA CYS A 13 4.61 -29.71 13.36
C CYS A 13 3.57 -30.29 12.40
N GLN A 14 2.31 -30.26 12.84
CA GLN A 14 1.16 -30.50 11.99
C GLN A 14 0.50 -29.14 11.72
N CYS A 15 0.69 -28.62 10.51
CA CYS A 15 0.17 -27.32 10.10
C CYS A 15 -1.36 -27.38 9.95
N SER A 16 -2.05 -26.46 10.61
CA SER A 16 -3.51 -26.36 10.59
C SER A 16 -4.00 -25.13 9.84
N GLU A 17 -3.15 -24.11 9.72
CA GLU A 17 -3.43 -22.89 8.94
C GLU A 17 -3.51 -23.21 7.44
N PRO A 18 -4.59 -22.82 6.74
CA PRO A 18 -4.73 -23.07 5.30
C PRO A 18 -3.59 -22.43 4.49
N GLY A 19 -2.91 -23.25 3.69
CA GLY A 19 -1.79 -22.82 2.86
C GLY A 19 -0.46 -22.70 3.61
N ALA A 20 -0.41 -22.99 4.92
CA ALA A 20 0.85 -23.09 5.65
C ALA A 20 1.49 -24.47 5.50
N PHE A 21 2.80 -24.48 5.32
CA PHE A 21 3.61 -25.69 5.15
C PHE A 21 5.06 -25.46 5.63
N GLY A 22 5.90 -26.48 5.49
CA GLY A 22 7.26 -26.51 6.03
C GLY A 22 7.34 -27.25 7.37
N ASP A 23 8.57 -27.60 7.78
CA ASP A 23 8.81 -28.43 8.97
C ASP A 23 8.30 -27.78 10.26
N THR A 24 8.23 -26.44 10.27
CA THR A 24 7.73 -25.65 11.39
C THR A 24 6.55 -24.74 11.01
N CYS A 25 5.86 -25.04 9.91
CA CYS A 25 4.74 -24.23 9.38
C CYS A 25 5.11 -22.76 9.12
N GLU A 26 6.37 -22.51 8.79
CA GLU A 26 6.91 -21.17 8.59
C GLU A 26 6.58 -20.58 7.21
N LYS A 27 6.26 -21.44 6.23
CA LYS A 27 5.94 -21.01 4.86
C LYS A 27 4.42 -20.91 4.73
N CYS A 28 3.91 -19.76 4.33
CA CYS A 28 2.49 -19.58 4.08
C CYS A 28 2.24 -18.42 3.12
N PRO A 29 2.22 -18.67 1.80
CA PRO A 29 2.10 -17.61 0.81
C PRO A 29 0.72 -16.96 0.81
N THR A 30 -0.31 -17.69 1.24
CA THR A 30 -1.68 -17.19 1.36
C THR A 30 -1.95 -16.47 2.67
N CYS A 31 -0.99 -16.44 3.60
CA CYS A 31 -1.21 -15.81 4.89
C CYS A 31 -1.01 -14.29 4.82
N PRO A 32 -1.87 -13.50 5.48
CA PRO A 32 -1.84 -12.03 5.41
C PRO A 32 -0.57 -11.40 6.00
N ASP A 33 0.18 -12.13 6.83
CA ASP A 33 1.42 -11.67 7.44
C ASP A 33 2.67 -11.90 6.55
N ALA A 34 2.55 -12.64 5.44
CA ALA A 34 3.65 -12.87 4.51
C ALA A 34 4.22 -11.55 3.96
N CYS A 35 3.35 -10.62 3.54
CA CYS A 35 3.77 -9.30 3.08
C CYS A 35 4.51 -8.49 4.16
N GLY A 36 4.13 -8.64 5.44
CA GLY A 36 4.75 -7.92 6.55
C GLY A 36 6.20 -8.35 6.78
N THR A 37 6.46 -9.66 6.85
CA THR A 37 7.82 -10.19 7.01
C THR A 37 8.68 -9.89 5.79
N LYS A 38 8.14 -10.05 4.57
CA LYS A 38 8.87 -9.76 3.33
C LYS A 38 9.17 -8.26 3.18
N ARG A 39 8.27 -7.39 3.64
CA ARG A 39 8.50 -5.93 3.72
C ARG A 39 9.74 -5.59 4.54
N GLU A 40 9.91 -6.16 5.73
CA GLU A 40 11.09 -5.87 6.57
C GLU A 40 12.40 -6.18 5.84
N CYS A 41 12.41 -7.21 4.99
CA CYS A 41 13.55 -7.57 4.16
C CYS A 41 13.76 -6.61 2.98
N ILE A 42 12.69 -6.14 2.32
CA ILE A 42 12.79 -5.10 1.30
C ILE A 42 13.37 -3.81 1.90
N GLU A 43 12.87 -3.38 3.05
CA GLU A 43 13.33 -2.16 3.74
C GLU A 43 14.82 -2.23 4.10
N CYS A 44 15.30 -3.37 4.63
CA CYS A 44 16.71 -3.50 5.02
C CYS A 44 17.64 -3.76 3.84
N ARG A 45 17.28 -4.63 2.89
CA ARG A 45 18.16 -5.03 1.78
C ARG A 45 18.28 -3.95 0.70
N LEU A 46 17.20 -3.22 0.41
CA LEU A 46 17.21 -2.21 -0.66
C LEU A 46 17.46 -0.80 -0.13
N PHE A 47 16.93 -0.48 1.05
CA PHE A 47 16.92 0.90 1.56
C PHE A 47 17.75 1.09 2.85
N ASN A 48 18.37 0.02 3.38
CA ASN A 48 19.11 0.04 4.65
C ASN A 48 18.30 0.67 5.81
N SER A 49 17.00 0.38 5.84
CA SER A 49 16.01 0.99 6.74
C SER A 49 15.14 -0.06 7.43
N GLY A 50 14.17 0.39 8.23
CA GLY A 50 13.23 -0.48 8.91
C GLY A 50 13.80 -1.17 10.15
N ARG A 51 13.04 -2.12 10.70
CA ARG A 51 13.35 -2.80 11.97
C ARG A 51 14.60 -3.67 11.90
N LEU A 52 14.96 -4.13 10.70
CA LEU A 52 16.12 -4.98 10.44
C LEU A 52 17.30 -4.19 9.84
N ALA A 53 17.35 -2.87 9.99
CA ALA A 53 18.40 -2.02 9.41
C ALA A 53 19.84 -2.42 9.84
N ASP A 54 20.00 -3.13 10.96
CA ASP A 54 21.27 -3.75 11.33
C ASP A 54 21.72 -4.79 10.28
N ASN A 55 22.89 -4.58 9.70
CA ASN A 55 23.38 -5.36 8.56
C ASN A 55 23.55 -6.85 8.91
N GLN A 56 24.00 -7.18 10.13
CA GLN A 56 24.17 -8.58 10.55
C GLN A 56 22.81 -9.29 10.64
N THR A 57 21.82 -8.62 11.20
CA THR A 57 20.46 -9.15 11.34
C THR A 57 19.77 -9.27 9.98
N CYS A 58 19.86 -8.25 9.13
CA CYS A 58 19.32 -8.26 7.77
C CYS A 58 19.89 -9.42 6.95
N GLN A 59 21.22 -9.58 6.93
CA GLN A 59 21.87 -10.66 6.17
C GLN A 59 21.47 -12.05 6.66
N ARG A 60 21.30 -12.22 7.97
CA ARG A 60 20.96 -13.51 8.59
C ARG A 60 19.51 -13.92 8.36
N LEU A 61 18.58 -12.98 8.45
CA LEU A 61 17.14 -13.26 8.38
C LEU A 61 16.59 -13.21 6.94
N CYS A 62 17.05 -12.27 6.13
CA CYS A 62 16.51 -12.03 4.79
C CYS A 62 17.33 -12.79 3.76
N LYS A 63 16.95 -14.04 3.49
CA LYS A 63 17.66 -14.94 2.55
C LYS A 63 17.02 -15.05 1.18
N ASP A 64 15.84 -14.46 1.02
CA ASP A 64 15.10 -14.51 -0.23
C ASP A 64 15.84 -13.74 -1.33
N GLU A 65 15.66 -14.19 -2.57
CA GLU A 65 16.18 -13.47 -3.73
C GLU A 65 15.29 -12.26 -4.02
N ILE A 66 15.90 -11.08 -4.18
CA ILE A 66 15.19 -9.83 -4.46
C ILE A 66 15.63 -9.31 -5.82
N ILE A 67 14.68 -9.24 -6.75
CA ILE A 67 14.85 -8.70 -8.09
C ILE A 67 14.21 -7.32 -8.14
N THR A 68 14.96 -6.28 -8.48
CA THR A 68 14.42 -4.91 -8.60
C THR A 68 14.05 -4.59 -10.05
N MET A 69 12.89 -4.00 -10.27
CA MET A 69 12.40 -3.59 -11.60
C MET A 69 11.89 -2.14 -11.59
N GLU A 70 11.88 -1.47 -12.74
CA GLU A 70 11.33 -0.11 -12.86
C GLU A 70 9.79 -0.11 -12.86
N THR A 71 9.20 -1.16 -13.43
CA THR A 71 7.76 -1.37 -13.48
C THR A 71 7.47 -2.80 -13.05
N LEU A 72 6.38 -2.99 -12.31
CA LEU A 72 6.00 -4.28 -11.76
C LEU A 72 4.84 -4.85 -12.55
N ASP A 73 4.98 -6.08 -13.01
CA ASP A 73 3.85 -6.84 -13.55
C ASP A 73 3.03 -7.41 -12.38
N THR A 74 1.74 -7.08 -12.35
CA THR A 74 0.81 -7.50 -11.29
C THR A 74 -0.17 -8.56 -11.77
N GLU A 75 -0.06 -9.03 -13.02
CA GLU A 75 -1.01 -9.97 -13.61
C GLU A 75 -0.63 -11.44 -13.39
N ASP A 76 0.47 -11.74 -12.71
CA ASP A 76 0.87 -13.11 -12.37
C ASP A 76 -0.03 -13.70 -11.28
N PRO A 77 -0.91 -14.68 -11.60
CA PRO A 77 -1.81 -15.29 -10.62
C PRO A 77 -1.07 -16.17 -9.58
N GLY A 78 0.20 -16.52 -9.82
CA GLY A 78 1.05 -17.26 -8.92
C GLY A 78 1.83 -16.39 -7.93
N ALA A 79 1.75 -15.06 -8.06
CA ALA A 79 2.47 -14.12 -7.22
C ALA A 79 1.51 -13.27 -6.37
N VAL A 80 1.88 -13.08 -5.11
CA VAL A 80 1.12 -12.22 -4.19
C VAL A 80 1.64 -10.80 -4.30
N LEU A 81 0.76 -9.87 -4.67
CA LEU A 81 1.07 -8.44 -4.70
C LEU A 81 0.98 -7.83 -3.29
N CYS A 82 2.09 -7.27 -2.83
CA CYS A 82 2.20 -6.56 -1.57
C CYS A 82 2.42 -5.07 -1.82
N LEU A 83 1.70 -4.21 -1.08
CA LEU A 83 1.87 -2.77 -1.11
C LEU A 83 2.02 -2.24 0.30
N TYR A 84 2.92 -1.28 0.49
CA TYR A 84 2.99 -0.53 1.74
C TYR A 84 3.37 0.93 1.51
N LYS A 85 2.91 1.77 2.42
CA LYS A 85 3.24 3.20 2.43
C LYS A 85 4.56 3.42 3.14
N THR A 86 5.44 4.21 2.54
CA THR A 86 6.71 4.62 3.14
C THR A 86 6.53 5.84 4.03
N GLU A 87 7.56 6.19 4.80
CA GLU A 87 7.56 7.37 5.67
C GLU A 87 7.38 8.69 4.89
N ASN A 88 7.78 8.71 3.61
CA ASN A 88 7.70 9.88 2.72
C ASN A 88 6.36 9.99 1.97
N ASP A 89 5.31 9.32 2.43
CA ASP A 89 3.99 9.28 1.80
C ASP A 89 3.95 8.57 0.42
N CYS A 90 5.05 7.91 0.03
CA CYS A 90 5.14 7.16 -1.22
C CYS A 90 4.63 5.72 -1.05
N VAL A 91 4.31 5.05 -2.16
CA VAL A 91 3.84 3.66 -2.16
C VAL A 91 4.91 2.75 -2.72
N MET A 92 5.40 1.83 -1.90
CA MET A 92 6.28 0.76 -2.35
C MET A 92 5.42 -0.45 -2.75
N LYS A 93 5.77 -1.07 -3.87
CA LYS A 93 5.11 -2.29 -4.39
C LYS A 93 6.13 -3.38 -4.61
N PHE A 94 5.76 -4.61 -4.28
CA PHE A 94 6.52 -5.79 -4.62
C PHE A 94 5.59 -7.00 -4.76
N THR A 95 5.98 -7.96 -5.59
CA THR A 95 5.35 -9.27 -5.65
C THR A 95 6.22 -10.30 -4.96
N TYR A 96 5.58 -11.35 -4.46
CA TYR A 96 6.25 -12.46 -3.81
C TYR A 96 5.66 -13.77 -4.32
N SER A 97 6.52 -14.69 -4.72
CA SER A 97 6.16 -16.04 -5.11
C SER A 97 7.05 -17.06 -4.41
N GLU A 98 6.51 -18.25 -4.16
CA GLU A 98 7.25 -19.38 -3.63
C GLU A 98 7.35 -20.49 -4.67
N HIS A 99 8.58 -20.92 -4.93
CA HIS A 99 8.83 -22.06 -5.78
C HIS A 99 8.69 -23.36 -4.99
N ALA A 100 8.35 -24.47 -5.67
CA ALA A 100 8.17 -25.78 -5.04
C ALA A 100 9.42 -26.31 -4.31
N SER A 101 10.62 -25.82 -4.66
CA SER A 101 11.87 -26.08 -3.95
C SER A 101 11.95 -25.42 -2.58
N GLY A 102 10.98 -24.57 -2.23
CA GLY A 102 10.95 -23.80 -1.00
C GLY A 102 11.77 -22.52 -1.03
N LEU A 103 12.25 -22.11 -2.22
CA LEU A 103 12.87 -20.80 -2.45
C LEU A 103 11.77 -19.75 -2.69
N SER A 104 11.89 -18.60 -2.03
CA SER A 104 11.04 -17.45 -2.26
C SER A 104 11.76 -16.44 -3.15
N ILE A 105 11.05 -15.89 -4.13
CA ILE A 105 11.53 -14.79 -4.98
C ILE A 105 10.63 -13.58 -4.73
N LEU A 106 11.25 -12.43 -4.51
CA LEU A 106 10.56 -11.15 -4.42
C LEU A 106 10.95 -10.31 -5.63
N THR A 107 9.94 -9.76 -6.30
CA THR A 107 10.17 -8.76 -7.35
C THR A 107 9.67 -7.43 -6.81
N ALA A 108 10.55 -6.45 -6.66
CA ALA A 108 10.23 -5.18 -6.05
C ALA A 108 10.45 -4.02 -7.02
N LEU A 109 9.69 -2.94 -6.85
CA LEU A 109 10.01 -1.69 -7.52
C LEU A 109 11.38 -1.20 -7.06
N LYS A 110 12.18 -0.67 -8.00
CA LYS A 110 13.49 -0.08 -7.68
C LYS A 110 13.35 1.15 -6.76
N GLU A 111 12.30 1.93 -6.98
CA GLU A 111 11.99 3.12 -6.20
C GLU A 111 10.49 3.15 -5.86
N PRO A 112 10.09 3.64 -4.67
CA PRO A 112 8.68 3.82 -4.33
C PRO A 112 7.99 4.81 -5.27
N GLU A 113 6.76 4.51 -5.64
CA GLU A 113 5.92 5.44 -6.38
C GLU A 113 5.41 6.53 -5.44
N CYS A 114 6.09 7.67 -5.44
CA CYS A 114 5.59 8.86 -4.82
C CYS A 114 4.55 9.46 -5.77
N GLY A 115 3.28 9.54 -5.34
CA GLY A 115 2.35 10.41 -6.03
C GLY A 115 3.00 11.79 -6.08
N SER A 116 3.31 12.30 -7.28
CA SER A 116 3.69 13.69 -7.41
C SER A 116 2.62 14.44 -6.65
N ARG A 117 2.99 15.05 -5.51
CA ARG A 117 2.10 15.87 -4.69
C ARG A 117 1.30 16.65 -5.70
N ALA A 118 0.03 16.28 -5.88
CA ALA A 118 -0.70 16.65 -7.08
C ALA A 118 -0.46 18.14 -7.23
N ARG A 119 0.06 18.56 -8.39
CA ARG A 119 0.16 19.97 -8.74
C ARG A 119 -1.26 20.51 -8.64
N PHE A 120 -1.65 20.95 -7.45
CA PHE A 120 -2.64 21.98 -7.25
C PHE A 120 -2.04 23.34 -7.63
N GLU A 121 -0.96 23.38 -8.42
CA GLU A 121 -0.72 24.48 -9.34
C GLU A 121 -1.66 24.32 -10.55
N MET A 122 -2.89 24.76 -10.29
CA MET A 122 -3.71 25.54 -11.21
C MET A 122 -3.76 25.02 -12.65
N ALA A 123 -4.57 24.00 -12.88
CA ALA A 123 -5.32 23.96 -14.13
C ALA A 123 -6.42 25.05 -14.10
N SER A 124 -6.05 26.32 -14.12
CA SER A 124 -6.92 27.38 -14.64
C SER A 124 -7.02 27.20 -16.16
N ASN A 125 -7.74 26.16 -16.58
CA ASN A 125 -8.09 25.94 -17.97
C ASN A 125 -9.19 26.93 -18.38
N PRO A 126 -8.96 27.86 -19.34
CA PRO A 126 -9.94 28.87 -19.73
C PRO A 126 -11.12 28.33 -20.57
N LEU A 127 -11.11 27.05 -20.96
CA LEU A 127 -12.04 26.51 -21.96
C LEU A 127 -13.45 26.15 -21.45
N TYR A 128 -13.76 26.40 -20.18
CA TYR A 128 -15.13 26.32 -19.64
C TYR A 128 -15.54 27.60 -18.94
N LYS A 129 -15.47 28.75 -19.62
CA LYS A 129 -16.37 29.87 -19.31
C LYS A 129 -17.46 29.91 -20.37
N GLN A 130 -18.66 29.48 -20.00
CA GLN A 130 -19.85 29.91 -20.73
C GLN A 130 -19.97 31.43 -20.57
N PRO A 131 -20.27 32.19 -21.64
CA PRO A 131 -20.62 33.59 -21.48
C PRO A 131 -21.98 33.65 -20.81
N VAL A 132 -22.03 34.07 -19.53
CA VAL A 132 -23.27 34.53 -18.93
C VAL A 132 -23.61 35.85 -19.62
N THR A 133 -24.50 35.78 -20.59
CA THR A 133 -25.08 36.93 -21.27
C THR A 133 -25.80 37.82 -20.26
N THR A 134 -25.32 39.05 -20.08
CA THR A 134 -26.02 40.07 -19.30
C THR A 134 -27.09 40.72 -20.18
N HIS A 135 -28.26 40.09 -20.28
CA HIS A 135 -29.46 40.81 -20.68
C HIS A 135 -30.24 41.22 -19.42
N PHE A 136 -30.38 42.53 -19.28
CA PHE A 136 -31.27 43.22 -18.35
C PHE A 136 -32.70 42.67 -18.43
N VAL A 137 -33.29 42.39 -17.27
CA VAL A 137 -34.71 42.64 -17.00
C VAL A 137 -34.83 43.06 -15.54
N GLU A 138 -34.89 44.37 -15.33
CA GLU A 138 -35.63 44.94 -14.20
C GLU A 138 -37.09 44.51 -14.35
N THR A 139 -37.70 43.98 -13.29
CA THR A 139 -38.98 44.45 -12.70
C THR A 139 -39.57 43.40 -11.74
N ASP A 140 -39.96 43.92 -10.57
CA ASP A 140 -41.08 43.50 -9.73
C ASP A 140 -41.15 42.07 -9.15
N PHE A 141 -40.89 41.94 -7.85
CA PHE A 141 -41.98 41.92 -6.86
C PHE A 141 -41.40 41.76 -5.44
N ASN A 142 -41.38 42.88 -4.71
CA ASN A 142 -41.35 42.89 -3.26
C ASN A 142 -42.66 42.29 -2.74
N MET A 143 -42.67 41.05 -2.27
CA MET A 143 -43.68 40.64 -1.29
C MET A 143 -43.26 39.41 -0.49
N TYR A 144 -43.27 39.57 0.84
CA TYR A 144 -43.17 38.57 1.90
C TYR A 144 -41.78 38.07 2.33
N ARG A 145 -41.13 38.85 3.21
CA ARG A 145 -40.99 38.45 4.63
C ARG A 145 -40.63 39.64 5.51
N LYS A 146 -41.60 40.02 6.36
CA LYS A 146 -41.39 40.91 7.50
C LYS A 146 -40.41 40.26 8.47
N SER A 147 -39.36 40.97 8.85
CA SER A 147 -38.64 40.74 10.10
C SER A 147 -38.76 42.02 10.92
N TYR A 148 -39.53 41.94 12.01
CA TYR A 148 -39.61 42.97 13.02
C TYR A 148 -38.28 43.00 13.78
N ASN A 149 -37.66 44.18 13.88
CA ASN A 149 -36.78 44.51 14.99
C ASN A 149 -37.24 45.87 15.52
N GLY A 150 -37.73 45.86 16.76
CA GLY A 150 -38.16 47.06 17.48
C GLY A 150 -36.97 47.93 17.86
N SER A 151 -37.10 49.22 17.58
CA SER A 151 -36.19 50.27 18.01
C SER A 151 -36.65 50.82 19.36
N VAL A 152 -35.69 51.04 20.25
CA VAL A 152 -35.83 51.82 21.48
C VAL A 152 -35.94 53.30 21.11
N HIS A 153 -37.08 53.93 21.42
CA HIS A 153 -37.18 55.19 22.16
C HIS A 153 -38.62 55.42 22.62
#